data_AF-A0A1M7ZAW6-F1
#
_entry.id   AF-A0A1M7ZAW6-F1
#
_cell.length_a   1.000
_cell.length_b   1.000
_cell.length_c   1.000
_cell.angle_alpha   90.00
_cell.angle_beta   90.00
_cell.angle_gamma   90.00
#
_symmetry.space_group_name_H-M   'P 1'
#
loop_
_entity.id
_entity.type
_entity.pdbx_description
1 polymer ?
#
loop_
_entity_poly.entity_id
_entity_poly.type
_entity_poly.pdbx_seq_one_letter_code
_entity_poly.pdbx_strand_id
1 'polypeptide(L)'
;MRKLILFGLAVGILSSCEETYLPKPPGYNRIDLPSHTFSSLQGDYPYNFEYSVHSLVEPDSFNLKEKYWINLDYQGFEAKVHLTYKPINEQYDFRTLSNDAFNLTAKHQKMAYGISENVLVTPNGYTGVVAELTGEVPTQFQFFVTDSTDHFLRGALYFNTAMKNDSLAPVIEYIKVDMAHLMNSVKFFD
;
A
#
# COMPACT_ATOMS: atom_id res chain seq x y z
N MET A 1 47.03 21.62 51.06
CA MET A 1 46.38 20.37 50.58
C MET A 1 44.85 20.45 50.61
N ARG A 2 44.23 20.95 51.70
CA ARG A 2 42.76 21.07 51.83
C ARG A 2 42.06 22.04 50.84
N LYS A 3 42.77 23.05 50.33
CA LYS A 3 42.26 23.99 49.30
C LYS A 3 42.25 23.42 47.87
N LEU A 4 43.07 22.41 47.57
CA LEU A 4 43.08 21.74 46.25
C LEU A 4 41.89 20.78 46.08
N ILE A 5 41.40 20.21 47.17
CA ILE A 5 40.22 19.32 47.17
C ILE A 5 38.93 20.11 46.86
N LEU A 6 38.82 21.34 47.35
CA LEU A 6 37.69 22.23 47.03
C LEU A 6 37.68 22.71 45.58
N PHE A 7 38.85 22.82 44.94
CA PHE A 7 38.94 23.20 43.52
C PHE A 7 38.58 22.03 42.60
N GLY A 8 38.94 20.79 42.97
CA GLY A 8 38.55 19.58 42.24
C GLY A 8 37.04 19.30 42.26
N LEU A 9 36.35 19.63 43.36
CA LEU A 9 34.91 19.42 43.50
C LEU A 9 34.07 20.44 42.68
N ALA A 10 34.61 21.63 42.43
CA ALA A 10 33.93 22.67 41.65
C ALA A 10 33.90 22.38 40.14
N VAL A 11 34.82 21.56 39.62
CA VAL A 11 34.93 21.26 38.18
C VAL A 11 34.00 20.12 37.74
N GLY A 12 33.51 19.29 38.67
CA GLY A 12 32.62 18.15 38.37
C GLY A 12 31.14 18.48 38.12
N ILE A 13 30.73 19.74 38.29
CA ILE A 13 29.31 20.16 38.22
C ILE A 13 28.95 20.76 36.85
N LEU A 14 29.91 20.88 35.93
CA LEU A 14 29.70 21.44 34.58
C LEU A 14 29.53 20.38 33.48
N SER A 15 29.40 19.10 33.84
CA SER A 15 29.02 18.04 32.90
C SER A 15 27.51 18.13 32.61
N SER A 16 27.14 19.14 31.82
CA SER A 16 25.79 19.34 31.29
C SER A 16 25.37 18.12 30.47
N CYS A 17 24.16 17.62 30.74
CA CYS A 17 23.47 16.68 29.86
C CYS A 17 23.34 17.33 28.49
N GLU A 18 23.90 16.69 27.47
CA GLU A 18 23.64 17.02 26.08
C GLU A 18 22.26 16.44 25.75
N GLU A 19 21.21 17.25 25.94
CA GLU A 19 19.86 16.83 25.55
C GLU A 19 19.81 16.75 24.03
N THR A 20 19.87 15.51 23.54
CA THR A 20 19.64 15.20 22.14
C THR A 20 18.18 15.49 21.83
N TYR A 21 17.92 16.67 21.28
CA TYR A 21 16.60 17.05 20.78
C TYR A 21 16.26 16.18 19.57
N LEU A 22 15.55 15.08 19.83
CA LEU A 22 14.83 14.37 18.79
C LEU A 22 13.66 15.26 18.34
N PRO A 23 13.57 15.62 17.05
CA PRO A 23 12.43 16.38 16.56
C PRO A 23 11.14 15.61 16.84
N LYS A 24 10.10 16.32 17.27
CA LYS A 24 8.78 15.72 17.52
C LYS A 24 8.27 15.07 16.23
N PRO A 25 7.60 13.90 16.30
CA PRO A 25 6.96 13.30 15.15
C PRO A 25 6.03 14.32 14.47
N PRO A 26 5.94 14.32 13.13
CA PRO A 26 5.03 15.19 12.42
C PRO A 26 3.59 14.96 12.91
N GLY A 27 2.89 16.06 13.21
CA GLY A 27 1.49 16.02 13.61
C GLY A 27 0.59 16.04 12.38
N TYR A 28 -0.11 14.94 12.14
CA TYR A 28 -1.08 14.84 11.06
C TYR A 28 -2.44 15.39 11.48
N ASN A 29 -3.26 15.77 10.49
CA ASN A 29 -4.66 16.11 10.76
C ASN A 29 -5.35 14.90 11.40
N ARG A 30 -6.10 15.13 12.47
CA ARG A 30 -6.94 14.10 13.05
C ARG A 30 -8.08 13.81 12.07
N ILE A 31 -7.98 12.65 11.41
CA ILE A 31 -9.03 12.11 10.55
C ILE A 31 -9.66 10.96 11.34
N ASP A 32 -10.95 11.07 11.64
CA ASP A 32 -11.68 9.98 12.30
C ASP A 32 -11.95 8.88 11.25
N LEU A 33 -11.14 7.82 11.30
CA LEU A 33 -11.24 6.68 10.41
C LEU A 33 -12.19 5.63 11.03
N PRO A 34 -13.11 5.05 10.25
CA PRO A 34 -13.98 3.98 10.74
C PRO A 34 -13.17 2.72 11.04
N SER A 35 -13.76 1.77 11.77
CA SER A 35 -13.13 0.45 11.93
C SER A 35 -13.15 -0.32 10.60
N HIS A 36 -12.08 -1.06 10.33
CA HIS A 36 -12.01 -2.01 9.22
C HIS A 36 -13.14 -3.03 9.33
N THR A 37 -13.92 -3.18 8.26
CA THR A 37 -15.01 -4.15 8.16
C THR A 37 -15.10 -4.58 6.71
N PHE A 38 -15.24 -5.87 6.47
CA PHE A 38 -15.11 -6.44 5.14
C PHE A 38 -16.39 -7.17 4.70
N SER A 39 -16.64 -7.14 3.40
CA SER A 39 -17.68 -7.92 2.72
C SER A 39 -17.05 -8.71 1.59
N SER A 40 -17.58 -9.90 1.30
CA SER A 40 -17.15 -10.68 0.14
C SER A 40 -17.68 -10.07 -1.16
N LEU A 41 -16.88 -10.14 -2.22
CA LEU A 41 -17.28 -9.75 -3.56
C LEU A 41 -18.48 -10.61 -4.02
N GLN A 42 -19.49 -9.93 -4.54
CA GLN A 42 -20.67 -10.56 -5.13
C GLN A 42 -20.61 -10.37 -6.65
N GLY A 43 -20.89 -11.41 -7.42
CA GLY A 43 -20.91 -11.35 -8.87
C GLY A 43 -20.30 -12.58 -9.53
N ASP A 44 -20.30 -12.59 -10.86
CA ASP A 44 -19.74 -13.64 -11.69
C ASP A 44 -18.34 -13.23 -12.17
N TYR A 45 -17.35 -13.51 -11.33
CA TYR A 45 -15.94 -13.20 -11.56
C TYR A 45 -15.09 -14.47 -11.40
N PRO A 46 -13.98 -14.62 -12.16
CA PRO A 46 -13.03 -15.72 -12.00
C PRO A 46 -12.17 -15.60 -10.73
N TYR A 47 -12.56 -14.72 -9.81
CA TYR A 47 -11.92 -14.50 -8.53
C TYR A 47 -12.95 -14.01 -7.51
N ASN A 48 -12.67 -14.20 -6.24
CA ASN A 48 -13.40 -13.62 -5.12
C ASN A 48 -12.39 -13.15 -4.06
N PHE A 49 -12.77 -12.13 -3.32
CA PHE A 49 -12.00 -11.57 -2.22
C PHE A 49 -12.94 -10.84 -1.27
N GLU A 50 -12.42 -10.49 -0.10
CA GLU A 50 -13.06 -9.59 0.84
C GLU A 50 -12.55 -8.16 0.65
N TYR A 51 -13.45 -7.19 0.66
CA TYR A 51 -13.13 -5.77 0.47
C TYR A 51 -13.83 -4.91 1.52
N SER A 52 -13.31 -3.70 1.72
CA SER A 52 -13.82 -2.77 2.71
C SER A 52 -15.27 -2.37 2.42
N VAL A 53 -16.16 -2.48 3.40
CA VAL A 53 -17.56 -2.01 3.29
C VAL A 53 -17.67 -0.50 3.06
N HIS A 54 -16.58 0.22 3.32
CA HIS A 54 -16.46 1.67 3.11
C HIS A 54 -16.04 2.02 1.67
N SER A 55 -15.95 1.03 0.78
CA SER A 55 -15.67 1.21 -0.64
C SER A 55 -16.82 0.71 -1.50
N LEU A 56 -17.03 1.37 -2.64
CA LEU A 56 -18.01 0.98 -3.64
C LEU A 56 -17.33 0.21 -4.75
N VAL A 57 -17.88 -0.96 -5.09
CA VAL A 57 -17.41 -1.76 -6.23
C VAL A 57 -18.01 -1.18 -7.50
N GLU A 58 -17.15 -0.76 -8.43
CA GLU A 58 -17.53 -0.21 -9.72
C GLU A 58 -16.87 -1.02 -10.84
N PRO A 59 -17.55 -1.32 -11.96
CA PRO A 59 -16.87 -1.86 -13.14
C PRO A 59 -15.90 -0.83 -13.72
N ASP A 60 -14.84 -1.28 -14.39
CA ASP A 60 -13.93 -0.35 -15.06
C ASP A 60 -14.63 0.42 -16.18
N SER A 61 -14.58 1.75 -16.09
CA SER A 61 -15.23 2.65 -17.06
C SER A 61 -14.39 2.90 -18.31
N PHE A 62 -13.07 2.65 -18.25
CA PHE A 62 -12.14 2.97 -19.33
C PHE A 62 -11.96 1.82 -20.32
N ASN A 63 -11.96 0.58 -19.84
CA ASN A 63 -11.71 -0.61 -20.64
C ASN A 63 -12.94 -1.50 -20.68
N LEU A 64 -13.97 -1.05 -21.40
CA LEU A 64 -15.26 -1.75 -21.52
C LEU A 64 -15.17 -3.19 -22.08
N LYS A 65 -14.03 -3.56 -22.69
CA LYS A 65 -13.75 -4.92 -23.17
C LYS A 65 -13.30 -5.86 -22.05
N GLU A 66 -12.75 -5.33 -20.97
CA GLU A 66 -12.18 -6.08 -19.84
C GLU A 66 -13.25 -6.25 -18.75
N LYS A 67 -14.14 -7.23 -18.95
CA LYS A 67 -15.33 -7.43 -18.11
C LYS A 67 -15.04 -7.72 -16.63
N TYR A 68 -13.85 -8.23 -16.34
CA TYR A 68 -13.45 -8.64 -14.99
C TYR A 68 -12.56 -7.60 -14.30
N TRP A 69 -12.46 -6.40 -14.85
CA TRP A 69 -11.78 -5.28 -14.20
C TRP A 69 -12.78 -4.48 -13.38
N ILE A 70 -12.41 -4.23 -12.13
CA ILE A 70 -13.25 -3.52 -11.18
C ILE A 70 -12.41 -2.50 -10.43
N ASN A 71 -13.08 -1.51 -9.87
CA ASN A 71 -12.50 -0.47 -9.06
C ASN A 71 -13.21 -0.47 -7.70
N LEU A 72 -12.44 -0.22 -6.63
CA LEU A 72 -12.99 0.07 -5.31
C LEU A 72 -12.86 1.57 -5.06
N ASP A 73 -13.98 2.28 -5.09
CA ASP A 73 -14.04 3.72 -4.88
C ASP A 73 -14.27 4.04 -3.40
N TYR A 74 -13.24 4.60 -2.75
CA TYR A 74 -13.31 5.09 -1.38
C TYR A 74 -13.69 6.57 -1.41
N GLN A 75 -14.97 6.86 -1.66
CA GLN A 75 -15.48 8.22 -1.87
C GLN A 75 -15.16 9.18 -0.72
N GLY A 76 -15.20 8.70 0.52
CA GLY A 76 -14.86 9.50 1.71
C GLY A 76 -13.38 9.85 1.84
N PHE A 77 -12.52 9.22 1.04
CA PHE A 77 -11.06 9.30 1.12
C PHE A 77 -10.40 9.81 -0.18
N GLU A 78 -11.19 10.16 -1.20
CA GLU A 78 -10.70 10.58 -2.53
C GLU A 78 -9.69 9.58 -3.13
N ALA A 79 -9.88 8.30 -2.84
CA ALA A 79 -8.97 7.22 -3.21
C ALA A 79 -9.69 6.14 -4.01
N LYS A 80 -9.00 5.58 -5.00
CA LYS A 80 -9.52 4.50 -5.84
C LYS A 80 -8.49 3.39 -5.93
N VAL A 81 -8.93 2.17 -5.64
CA VAL A 81 -8.13 0.96 -5.88
C VAL A 81 -8.57 0.37 -7.21
N HIS A 82 -7.66 0.33 -8.17
CA HIS A 82 -7.90 -0.29 -9.46
C HIS A 82 -7.50 -1.76 -9.41
N LEU A 83 -8.43 -2.66 -9.74
CA LEU A 83 -8.20 -4.09 -9.81
C LEU A 83 -8.30 -4.56 -11.26
N THR A 84 -7.18 -5.06 -11.78
CA THR A 84 -7.07 -5.57 -13.15
C THR A 84 -6.80 -7.06 -13.12
N TYR A 85 -7.65 -7.83 -13.80
CA TYR A 85 -7.53 -9.27 -13.93
C TYR A 85 -7.12 -9.66 -15.36
N LYS A 86 -6.18 -10.60 -15.47
CA LYS A 86 -5.82 -11.23 -16.73
C LYS A 86 -5.69 -12.74 -16.56
N PRO A 87 -6.27 -13.54 -17.47
CA PRO A 87 -5.96 -14.96 -17.53
C PRO A 87 -4.54 -15.15 -18.07
N ILE A 88 -3.79 -16.09 -17.51
CA ILE A 88 -2.49 -16.50 -18.01
C ILE A 88 -2.73 -17.53 -19.12
N ASN A 89 -2.25 -17.25 -20.33
CA ASN A 89 -2.43 -18.10 -21.51
C ASN A 89 -1.36 -17.80 -22.57
N GLU A 90 -1.50 -18.38 -23.78
CA GLU A 90 -0.56 -18.17 -24.89
C GLU A 90 -0.41 -16.70 -25.31
N GLN A 91 -1.44 -15.88 -25.13
CA GLN A 91 -1.42 -14.45 -25.45
C GLN A 91 -0.84 -13.59 -24.31
N TYR A 92 -1.08 -14.00 -23.06
CA TYR A 92 -0.67 -13.28 -21.86
C TYR A 92 0.16 -14.21 -20.97
N ASP A 93 1.46 -14.32 -21.27
CA ASP A 93 2.35 -15.13 -20.47
C ASP A 93 2.65 -14.45 -19.11
N PHE A 94 2.87 -15.28 -18.07
CA PHE A 94 3.15 -14.79 -16.72
C PHE A 94 4.36 -13.85 -16.65
N ARG A 95 5.43 -14.13 -17.42
CA ARG A 95 6.66 -13.31 -17.40
C ARG A 95 6.37 -11.91 -17.93
N THR A 96 5.59 -11.79 -18.98
CA THR A 96 5.16 -10.52 -19.56
C THR A 96 4.27 -9.76 -18.57
N LEU A 97 3.25 -10.40 -17.99
CA LEU A 97 2.37 -9.77 -17.01
C LEU A 97 3.12 -9.29 -15.75
N SER A 98 4.02 -10.12 -15.25
CA SER A 98 4.87 -9.80 -14.09
C SER A 98 5.80 -8.63 -14.42
N ASN A 99 6.51 -8.69 -15.55
CA ASN A 99 7.38 -7.60 -16.00
C ASN A 99 6.60 -6.30 -16.21
N ASP A 100 5.39 -6.35 -16.77
CA ASP A 100 4.55 -5.17 -16.97
C ASP A 100 4.11 -4.57 -15.63
N ALA A 101 3.75 -5.40 -14.65
CA ALA A 101 3.45 -4.94 -13.30
C ALA A 101 4.65 -4.22 -12.69
N PHE A 102 5.85 -4.82 -12.73
CA PHE A 102 7.09 -4.19 -12.26
C PHE A 102 7.44 -2.90 -13.02
N ASN A 103 7.29 -2.89 -14.36
CA ASN A 103 7.59 -1.73 -15.19
C ASN A 103 6.65 -0.55 -14.89
N LEU A 104 5.37 -0.81 -14.61
CA LEU A 104 4.42 0.23 -14.21
C LEU A 104 4.78 0.81 -12.84
N THR A 105 5.14 -0.03 -11.87
CA THR A 105 5.68 0.39 -10.57
C THR A 105 6.95 1.23 -10.75
N ALA A 106 7.88 0.79 -11.61
CA ALA A 106 9.12 1.48 -11.93
C ALA A 106 8.93 2.84 -12.65
N LYS A 107 7.82 3.05 -13.37
CA LYS A 107 7.51 4.39 -13.94
C LYS A 107 7.21 5.42 -12.86
N HIS A 108 6.54 5.01 -11.78
CA HIS A 108 6.26 5.88 -10.63
C HIS A 108 7.46 6.02 -9.67
N GLN A 109 8.44 5.09 -9.75
CA GLN A 109 9.71 5.13 -9.01
C GLN A 109 10.50 6.42 -9.18
N LYS A 110 10.48 7.04 -10.38
CA LYS A 110 11.25 8.26 -10.64
C LYS A 110 10.84 9.44 -9.75
N MET A 111 9.64 9.40 -9.17
CA MET A 111 9.12 10.41 -8.24
C MET A 111 9.13 9.94 -6.77
N ALA A 112 9.46 8.66 -6.51
CA ALA A 112 9.48 8.07 -5.18
C ALA A 112 10.78 8.39 -4.45
N TYR A 113 10.68 8.64 -3.14
CA TYR A 113 11.86 8.70 -2.26
C TYR A 113 12.45 7.31 -1.99
N GLY A 114 11.63 6.26 -2.08
CA GLY A 114 12.08 4.87 -1.91
C GLY A 114 11.03 3.85 -2.36
N ILE A 115 11.48 2.59 -2.52
CA ILE A 115 10.63 1.44 -2.86
C ILE A 115 10.94 0.28 -1.91
N SER A 116 9.90 -0.39 -1.44
CA SER A 116 9.98 -1.70 -0.80
C SER A 116 9.18 -2.70 -1.60
N GLU A 117 9.86 -3.73 -2.13
CA GLU A 117 9.22 -4.86 -2.81
C GLU A 117 9.34 -6.11 -1.95
N ASN A 118 8.24 -6.81 -1.75
CA ASN A 118 8.19 -8.04 -0.97
C ASN A 118 7.43 -9.11 -1.76
N VAL A 119 8.04 -10.29 -1.84
CA VAL A 119 7.38 -11.50 -2.36
C VAL A 119 6.88 -12.30 -1.17
N LEU A 120 5.63 -12.73 -1.23
CA LEU A 120 4.91 -13.37 -0.14
C LEU A 120 3.98 -14.45 -0.70
N VAL A 121 3.60 -15.37 0.18
CA VAL A 121 2.62 -16.42 -0.14
C VAL A 121 1.35 -16.09 0.63
N THR A 122 0.23 -16.03 -0.09
CA THR A 122 -1.08 -15.76 0.54
C THR A 122 -1.51 -16.97 1.39
N PRO A 123 -2.45 -16.80 2.33
CA PRO A 123 -3.01 -17.93 3.09
C PRO A 123 -3.62 -19.03 2.20
N ASN A 124 -4.04 -18.70 0.99
CA ASN A 124 -4.58 -19.66 0.01
C ASN A 124 -3.50 -20.32 -0.87
N GLY A 125 -2.21 -20.05 -0.62
CA GLY A 125 -1.08 -20.67 -1.31
C GLY A 125 -0.66 -19.99 -2.62
N TYR A 126 -1.23 -18.81 -2.94
CA TYR A 126 -0.89 -18.05 -4.13
C TYR A 126 0.37 -17.20 -3.93
N THR A 127 1.08 -16.92 -5.01
CA THR A 127 2.21 -15.99 -4.98
C THR A 127 1.70 -14.57 -5.05
N GLY A 128 2.01 -13.77 -4.04
CA GLY A 128 1.75 -12.34 -3.97
C GLY A 128 3.05 -11.54 -4.06
N VAL A 129 3.03 -10.42 -4.77
CA VAL A 129 4.11 -9.44 -4.73
C VAL A 129 3.51 -8.10 -4.37
N VAL A 130 4.08 -7.44 -3.36
CA VAL A 130 3.68 -6.11 -2.90
C VAL A 130 4.81 -5.14 -3.17
N ALA A 131 4.47 -3.99 -3.73
CA ALA A 131 5.37 -2.87 -3.94
C ALA A 131 4.82 -1.63 -3.23
N GLU A 132 5.57 -1.12 -2.26
CA GLU A 132 5.28 0.12 -1.55
C GLU A 132 6.22 1.21 -2.02
N LEU A 133 5.67 2.34 -2.44
CA LEU A 133 6.42 3.52 -2.84
C LEU A 133 6.22 4.62 -1.79
N THR A 134 7.32 5.20 -1.32
CA THR A 134 7.30 6.32 -0.36
C THR A 134 7.58 7.64 -1.06
N GLY A 135 7.05 8.73 -0.53
CA GLY A 135 7.21 10.08 -1.07
C GLY A 135 6.00 10.61 -1.82
N GLU A 136 6.17 11.71 -2.55
CA GLU A 136 5.12 12.42 -3.31
C GLU A 136 4.76 11.69 -4.62
N VAL A 137 4.31 10.44 -4.50
CA VAL A 137 3.90 9.59 -5.63
C VAL A 137 2.39 9.42 -5.71
N PRO A 138 1.83 9.31 -6.93
CA PRO A 138 0.39 9.12 -7.14
C PRO A 138 -0.08 7.71 -6.75
N THR A 139 0.84 6.74 -6.68
CA THR A 139 0.56 5.36 -6.29
C THR A 139 1.52 4.93 -5.20
N GLN A 140 1.04 4.76 -3.97
CA GLN A 140 1.89 4.41 -2.84
C GLN A 140 1.88 2.92 -2.51
N PHE A 141 0.86 2.19 -2.95
CA PHE A 141 0.72 0.76 -2.70
C PHE A 141 0.20 0.04 -3.94
N GLN A 142 0.93 -1.00 -4.36
CA GLN A 142 0.57 -1.86 -5.46
C GLN A 142 0.83 -3.32 -5.08
N PHE A 143 0.04 -4.23 -5.62
CA PHE A 143 0.31 -5.65 -5.49
C PHE A 143 -0.15 -6.41 -6.73
N PHE A 144 0.34 -7.64 -6.89
CA PHE A 144 -0.31 -8.64 -7.71
C PHE A 144 -0.33 -10.00 -7.01
N VAL A 145 -1.33 -10.81 -7.32
CA VAL A 145 -1.52 -12.19 -6.83
C VAL A 145 -1.75 -13.10 -8.02
N THR A 146 -1.13 -14.28 -7.99
CA THR A 146 -1.28 -15.29 -9.04
C THR A 146 -1.12 -16.71 -8.50
N ASP A 147 -1.80 -17.65 -9.15
CA ASP A 147 -1.57 -19.09 -9.00
C ASP A 147 -0.41 -19.61 -9.89
N SER A 148 0.21 -18.75 -10.68
CA SER A 148 1.28 -19.00 -11.66
C SER A 148 0.86 -19.69 -12.95
N THR A 149 -0.38 -20.18 -13.08
CA THR A 149 -0.83 -21.00 -14.21
C THR A 149 -1.93 -20.34 -15.01
N ASP A 150 -2.96 -19.82 -14.35
CA ASP A 150 -4.22 -19.46 -15.01
C ASP A 150 -4.69 -18.05 -14.64
N HIS A 151 -4.36 -17.56 -13.45
CA HIS A 151 -4.94 -16.32 -12.92
C HIS A 151 -3.87 -15.30 -12.52
N PHE A 152 -4.04 -14.06 -12.97
CA PHE A 152 -3.24 -12.92 -12.56
C PHE A 152 -4.13 -11.74 -12.18
N LEU A 153 -4.15 -11.37 -10.89
CA LEU A 153 -4.90 -10.24 -10.36
C LEU A 153 -3.93 -9.18 -9.84
N ARG A 154 -4.02 -7.95 -10.34
CA ARG A 154 -3.22 -6.81 -9.89
C ARG A 154 -4.10 -5.75 -9.25
N GLY A 155 -3.65 -5.20 -8.12
CA GLY A 155 -4.26 -4.06 -7.44
C GLY A 155 -3.31 -2.88 -7.33
N ALA A 156 -3.81 -1.68 -7.56
CA ALA A 156 -3.03 -0.46 -7.40
C ALA A 156 -3.87 0.67 -6.78
N LEU A 157 -3.35 1.28 -5.72
CA LEU A 157 -3.97 2.40 -5.03
C LEU A 157 -3.60 3.71 -5.72
N TYR A 158 -4.61 4.49 -6.10
CA TYR A 158 -4.47 5.83 -6.64
C TYR A 158 -5.25 6.82 -5.77
N PHE A 159 -4.66 7.99 -5.55
CA PHE A 159 -5.36 9.13 -4.97
C PHE A 159 -5.72 10.12 -6.07
N ASN A 160 -6.95 10.64 -6.04
CA ASN A 160 -7.38 11.67 -6.99
C ASN A 160 -6.56 12.96 -6.81
N THR A 161 -6.09 13.20 -5.59
CA THR A 161 -5.41 14.44 -5.20
C THR A 161 -3.91 14.17 -4.97
N ALA A 162 -3.16 14.07 -6.06
CA ALA A 162 -1.75 13.62 -6.09
C ALA A 162 -0.72 14.48 -5.31
N MET A 163 -1.12 15.57 -4.64
CA MET A 163 -0.20 16.65 -4.21
C MET A 163 -0.18 16.95 -2.70
N LYS A 164 -0.77 16.11 -1.84
CA LYS A 164 -0.78 16.34 -0.37
C LYS A 164 -0.56 15.06 0.46
N ASN A 165 0.48 14.29 0.13
CA ASN A 165 0.78 13.02 0.82
C ASN A 165 0.95 13.16 2.34
N ASP A 166 1.49 14.27 2.82
CA ASP A 166 1.63 14.49 4.27
C ASP A 166 0.28 14.63 4.98
N SER A 167 -0.79 15.11 4.34
CA SER A 167 -2.11 15.21 5.00
C SER A 167 -2.92 13.91 4.95
N LEU A 168 -2.57 13.00 4.03
CA LEU A 168 -3.34 11.78 3.75
C LEU A 168 -2.71 10.53 4.37
N ALA A 169 -1.54 10.63 5.01
CA ALA A 169 -0.83 9.47 5.55
C ALA A 169 -1.71 8.53 6.40
N PRO A 170 -2.61 9.00 7.30
CA PRO A 170 -3.50 8.11 8.04
C PRO A 170 -4.48 7.34 7.14
N VAL A 171 -4.98 7.96 6.07
CA VAL A 171 -5.90 7.36 5.10
C VAL A 171 -5.16 6.36 4.21
N ILE A 172 -3.94 6.68 3.79
CA ILE A 172 -3.06 5.78 3.05
C ILE A 172 -2.87 4.49 3.85
N GLU A 173 -2.42 4.61 5.09
CA GLU A 173 -2.16 3.44 5.94
C GLU A 173 -3.44 2.65 6.22
N TYR A 174 -4.57 3.33 6.39
CA TYR A 174 -5.88 2.68 6.49
C TYR A 174 -6.21 1.82 5.26
N ILE A 175 -6.09 2.39 4.05
CA ILE A 175 -6.42 1.66 2.82
C ILE A 175 -5.39 0.56 2.53
N LYS A 176 -4.11 0.74 2.90
CA LYS A 176 -3.09 -0.31 2.79
C LYS A 176 -3.47 -1.55 3.61
N VAL A 177 -3.98 -1.37 4.82
CA VAL A 177 -4.48 -2.49 5.65
C VAL A 177 -5.65 -3.18 4.95
N ASP A 178 -6.60 -2.43 4.40
CA ASP A 178 -7.73 -2.99 3.64
C ASP A 178 -7.25 -3.77 2.40
N MET A 179 -6.26 -3.26 1.66
CA MET A 179 -5.69 -3.92 0.49
C MET A 179 -4.87 -5.16 0.82
N ALA A 180 -4.13 -5.15 1.94
CA ALA A 180 -3.41 -6.32 2.42
C ALA A 180 -4.38 -7.43 2.81
N HIS A 181 -5.49 -7.10 3.47
CA HIS A 181 -6.57 -8.04 3.76
C HIS A 181 -7.18 -8.60 2.47
N LEU A 182 -7.52 -7.72 1.53
CA LEU A 182 -8.06 -8.09 0.22
C LEU A 182 -7.14 -9.09 -0.48
N MET A 183 -5.86 -8.76 -0.63
CA MET A 183 -4.85 -9.62 -1.26
C MET A 183 -4.77 -11.00 -0.60
N ASN A 184 -4.80 -11.07 0.74
CA ASN A 184 -4.75 -12.32 1.48
C ASN A 184 -6.04 -13.16 1.36
N SER A 185 -7.17 -12.51 1.10
CA SER A 185 -8.47 -13.16 0.95
C SER A 185 -8.76 -13.67 -0.46
N VAL A 186 -7.93 -13.32 -1.46
CA VAL A 186 -8.10 -13.70 -2.87
C VAL A 186 -8.22 -15.21 -3.03
N LYS A 187 -9.25 -15.64 -3.74
CA LYS A 187 -9.51 -17.00 -4.21
C LYS A 187 -9.81 -16.96 -5.70
N PHE A 188 -9.20 -17.84 -6.47
CA PHE A 188 -9.45 -17.98 -7.89
C PHE A 188 -10.42 -19.14 -8.19
N PHE A 189 -11.13 -19.05 -9.32
CA PHE A 189 -12.06 -20.06 -9.80
C PHE A 189 -11.90 -20.26 -11.32
N ASP A 190 -11.97 -21.52 -11.73
CA ASP A 190 -11.91 -21.96 -13.13
C ASP A 190 -13.24 -21.80 -13.88
#